data_AF-A0A813UT08-F1
#
_entry.id   AF-A0A813UT08-F1
#
_cell.length_a   1.000
_cell.length_b   1.000
_cell.length_c   1.000
_cell.angle_alpha   90.00
_cell.angle_beta   90.00
_cell.angle_gamma   90.00
#
_symmetry.space_group_name_H-M   'P 1'
#
loop_
_entity.id
_entity.type
_entity.pdbx_description
1 polymer ?
#
loop_
_entity_poly.entity_id
_entity_poly.type
_entity_poly.pdbx_seq_one_letter_code
_entity_poly.pdbx_strand_id
1 'polypeptide(L)'
;MNLNLSSLHHILLKGIVENGYAPSIETLSINFQRTKQDIMQCLKDLEEYHGVVLHPKTSEVWIIHPFSLSPTNFWVETSKCQWWGNCAWCSLGIAAILNEDVTITTTLAGESKQIKISIKNGQIITDQCLFIHFPIPMKNAWDNVVFTCSVMQIFLSEIDIDNWCKRHNFPKGDIQPIENIWNFARIWYGNHLQQDWKKWTNEQAKSIFEKFNLTHNIWDIPPTDSRF
;
A
#
# COMPACT_ATOMS: atom_id res chain seq x y z
N MET A 1 11.43 -23.68 6.52
CA MET A 1 10.22 -23.16 5.85
C MET A 1 10.38 -23.39 4.36
N ASN A 2 9.37 -23.88 3.64
CA ASN A 2 9.49 -24.07 2.19
C ASN A 2 9.38 -22.71 1.48
N LEU A 3 10.26 -22.46 0.51
CA LEU A 3 10.21 -21.26 -0.33
C LEU A 3 9.04 -21.37 -1.31
N ASN A 4 8.10 -20.43 -1.22
CA ASN A 4 7.03 -20.17 -2.18
C ASN A 4 6.59 -18.71 -2.06
N LEU A 5 5.66 -18.26 -2.91
CA LEU A 5 5.21 -16.86 -2.95
C LEU A 5 4.68 -16.38 -1.59
N SER A 6 3.78 -17.14 -0.96
CA SER A 6 3.16 -16.77 0.32
C SER A 6 4.17 -16.72 1.45
N SER A 7 5.07 -17.71 1.55
CA SER A 7 6.07 -17.76 2.62
C SER A 7 7.14 -16.68 2.45
N LEU A 8 7.54 -16.37 1.22
CA LEU A 8 8.46 -15.28 0.91
C LEU A 8 7.84 -13.92 1.26
N HIS A 9 6.59 -13.68 0.82
CA HIS A 9 5.84 -12.47 1.14
C HIS A 9 5.69 -12.28 2.65
N HIS A 10 5.31 -13.33 3.38
CA HIS A 10 5.18 -13.31 4.83
C HIS A 10 6.50 -12.94 5.53
N ILE A 11 7.61 -13.58 5.16
CA ILE A 11 8.92 -13.31 5.78
C ILE A 11 9.41 -11.89 5.49
N LEU A 12 9.18 -11.38 4.29
CA LEU A 12 9.48 -9.99 3.94
C LEU A 12 8.69 -9.02 4.84
N LEU A 13 7.36 -9.15 4.89
CA LEU A 13 6.52 -8.26 5.69
C LEU A 13 6.82 -8.37 7.19
N LYS A 14 7.03 -9.58 7.71
CA LYS A 14 7.41 -9.78 9.10
C LYS A 14 8.71 -9.03 9.41
N GLY A 15 9.74 -9.19 8.57
CA GLY A 15 11.01 -8.48 8.75
C GLY A 15 10.85 -6.96 8.70
N ILE A 16 10.01 -6.44 7.81
CA ILE A 16 9.72 -5.00 7.71
C ILE A 16 9.00 -4.51 8.97
N VAL A 17 7.95 -5.20 9.43
CA VAL A 17 7.21 -4.84 10.64
C VAL A 17 8.12 -4.87 11.87
N GLU A 18 9.06 -5.82 11.95
CA GLU A 18 9.95 -5.91 13.11
C GLU A 18 11.09 -4.88 13.08
N ASN A 19 11.61 -4.53 11.90
CA ASN A 19 12.88 -3.80 11.79
C ASN A 19 12.80 -2.44 11.06
N GLY A 20 11.69 -2.14 10.38
CA GLY A 20 11.55 -0.95 9.52
C GLY A 20 12.15 -1.13 8.11
N TYR A 21 12.75 -2.29 7.82
CA TYR A 21 13.36 -2.61 6.53
C TYR A 21 13.20 -4.10 6.18
N ALA A 22 13.28 -4.43 4.89
CA ALA A 22 13.18 -5.82 4.44
C ALA A 22 14.47 -6.60 4.68
N PRO A 23 14.39 -7.90 5.00
CA PRO A 23 15.56 -8.77 5.02
C PRO A 23 16.23 -8.81 3.64
N SER A 24 17.57 -8.81 3.63
CA SER A 24 18.34 -8.88 2.38
C SER A 24 18.20 -10.25 1.70
N ILE A 25 18.54 -10.32 0.41
CA ILE A 25 18.60 -11.59 -0.34
C ILE A 25 19.52 -12.61 0.35
N GLU A 26 20.63 -12.15 0.95
CA GLU A 26 21.51 -12.99 1.78
C GLU A 26 20.77 -13.59 2.98
N THR A 27 20.07 -12.74 3.74
CA THR A 27 19.31 -13.17 4.92
C THR A 27 18.20 -14.15 4.54
N LEU A 28 17.50 -13.89 3.44
CA LEU A 28 16.47 -14.78 2.91
C LEU A 28 17.05 -16.12 2.47
N SER A 29 18.20 -16.12 1.79
CA SER A 29 18.91 -17.32 1.35
C SER A 29 19.26 -18.23 2.53
N ILE A 30 19.76 -17.65 3.63
CA ILE A 30 20.04 -18.36 4.89
C ILE A 30 18.73 -18.91 5.50
N ASN A 31 17.69 -18.08 5.62
CA ASN A 31 16.42 -18.45 6.26
C ASN A 31 15.70 -19.59 5.54
N PHE A 32 15.73 -19.59 4.20
CA PHE A 32 15.08 -20.62 3.38
C PHE A 32 16.00 -21.81 3.06
N GLN A 33 17.30 -21.73 3.39
CA GLN A 33 18.31 -22.72 3.00
C GLN A 33 18.27 -22.96 1.49
N ARG A 34 18.33 -21.86 0.73
CA ARG A 34 18.27 -21.81 -0.74
C ARG A 34 19.33 -20.90 -1.28
N THR A 35 19.67 -21.04 -2.56
CA THR A 35 20.66 -20.14 -3.18
C THR A 35 20.08 -18.74 -3.34
N LYS A 36 20.95 -17.71 -3.46
CA LYS A 36 20.49 -16.35 -3.80
C LYS A 36 19.71 -16.31 -5.11
N GLN A 37 20.08 -17.16 -6.06
CA GLN A 37 19.40 -17.27 -7.35
C GLN A 37 17.97 -17.77 -7.19
N ASP A 38 17.72 -18.77 -6.34
CA ASP A 38 16.37 -19.24 -6.03
C ASP A 38 15.51 -18.14 -5.39
N ILE A 39 16.09 -17.37 -4.47
CA ILE A 39 15.40 -16.23 -3.83
C ILE A 39 15.05 -15.15 -4.87
N MET A 40 16.01 -14.76 -5.70
CA MET A 40 15.79 -13.76 -6.77
C MET A 40 14.75 -14.23 -7.78
N GLN A 41 14.73 -15.51 -8.13
CA GLN A 41 13.70 -16.05 -9.02
C GLN A 41 12.33 -15.99 -8.34
N CYS A 42 12.22 -16.44 -7.09
CA CYS A 42 10.95 -16.40 -6.36
C CYS A 42 10.45 -14.96 -6.11
N LEU A 43 11.36 -13.98 -5.96
CA LEU A 43 11.01 -12.55 -5.92
C LEU A 43 10.42 -12.06 -7.25
N LYS A 44 10.99 -12.47 -8.39
CA LYS A 44 10.45 -12.14 -9.72
C LYS A 44 9.08 -12.78 -9.94
N ASP A 45 8.92 -14.05 -9.57
CA ASP A 45 7.63 -14.72 -9.62
C ASP A 45 6.59 -14.01 -8.71
N LEU A 46 7.04 -13.46 -7.57
CA LEU A 46 6.20 -12.67 -6.67
C LEU A 46 5.85 -11.28 -7.24
N GLU A 47 6.74 -10.67 -8.02
CA GLU A 47 6.48 -9.42 -8.76
C GLU A 47 5.46 -9.64 -9.89
N GLU A 48 5.63 -10.70 -10.69
CA GLU A 48 4.65 -11.12 -11.70
C GLU A 48 3.28 -11.44 -11.07
N TYR A 49 3.28 -11.91 -9.83
CA TYR A 49 2.08 -12.15 -9.02
C TYR A 49 1.53 -10.88 -8.33
N HIS A 50 2.06 -9.69 -8.63
CA HIS A 50 1.65 -8.41 -8.03
C HIS A 50 1.80 -8.39 -6.50
N GLY A 51 2.75 -9.15 -5.95
CA GLY A 51 3.06 -9.19 -4.52
C GLY A 51 4.11 -8.15 -4.09
N VAL A 52 5.04 -7.83 -4.99
CA VAL A 52 6.13 -6.86 -4.77
C VAL A 52 6.41 -6.06 -6.04
N VAL A 53 7.13 -4.94 -5.90
CA VAL A 53 7.81 -4.26 -7.00
C VAL A 53 9.29 -4.29 -6.68
N LEU A 54 10.11 -4.70 -7.63
CA LEU A 54 11.54 -4.87 -7.49
C LEU A 54 12.30 -3.73 -8.15
N HIS A 55 13.51 -3.48 -7.64
CA HIS A 55 14.50 -2.69 -8.35
C HIS A 55 14.84 -3.41 -9.68
N PRO A 56 14.74 -2.76 -10.85
CA PRO A 56 14.84 -3.42 -12.16
C PRO A 56 16.20 -4.09 -12.42
N LYS A 57 17.27 -3.58 -11.78
CA LYS A 57 18.63 -4.17 -11.86
C LYS A 57 19.00 -5.14 -10.73
N THR A 58 18.76 -4.78 -9.47
CA THR A 58 19.27 -5.54 -8.31
C THR A 58 18.29 -6.62 -7.81
N SER A 59 17.02 -6.58 -8.23
CA SER A 59 15.95 -7.42 -7.67
C SER A 59 15.71 -7.21 -6.17
N GLU A 60 16.22 -6.10 -5.59
CA GLU A 60 15.85 -5.68 -4.24
C GLU A 60 14.40 -5.24 -4.22
N VAL A 61 13.69 -5.50 -3.13
CA VAL A 61 12.31 -5.07 -2.99
C VAL A 61 12.28 -3.54 -2.84
N TRP A 62 11.56 -2.86 -3.72
CA TRP A 62 11.27 -1.42 -3.61
C TRP A 62 9.94 -1.19 -2.90
N ILE A 63 8.93 -1.99 -3.26
CA ILE A 63 7.58 -1.88 -2.71
C ILE A 63 7.09 -3.28 -2.38
N ILE A 64 6.54 -3.43 -1.18
CA ILE A 64 5.72 -4.58 -0.80
C ILE A 64 4.54 -4.01 -0.05
N HIS A 65 3.41 -3.89 -0.75
CA HIS A 65 2.28 -3.15 -0.25
C HIS A 65 1.84 -3.70 1.12
N PRO A 66 1.58 -2.82 2.10
CA PRO A 66 1.50 -1.35 1.99
C PRO A 66 2.81 -0.58 2.20
N PHE A 67 3.95 -1.25 2.40
CA PHE A 67 5.23 -0.64 2.72
C PHE A 67 6.00 -0.18 1.48
N SER A 68 6.70 0.95 1.63
CA SER A 68 7.75 1.41 0.74
C SER A 68 9.11 1.19 1.41
N LEU A 69 10.09 0.75 0.63
CA LEU A 69 11.48 0.58 1.08
C LEU A 69 12.40 1.68 0.54
N SER A 70 11.80 2.72 -0.02
CA SER A 70 12.42 4.00 -0.31
C SER A 70 11.62 5.13 0.37
N PRO A 71 12.25 6.26 0.72
CA PRO A 71 11.55 7.34 1.40
C PRO A 71 10.39 7.92 0.59
N THR A 72 9.27 8.21 1.27
CA THR A 72 8.07 8.82 0.68
C THR A 72 7.51 9.94 1.57
N ASN A 73 6.48 10.64 1.06
CA ASN A 73 5.72 11.64 1.80
C ASN A 73 4.82 11.06 2.91
N PHE A 74 4.77 9.75 3.11
CA PHE A 74 3.89 9.11 4.10
C PHE A 74 4.72 8.36 5.14
N TRP A 75 5.16 9.08 6.16
CA TRP A 75 5.88 8.53 7.29
C TRP A 75 4.90 7.97 8.31
N VAL A 76 5.05 6.69 8.67
CA VAL A 76 4.20 5.99 9.66
C VAL A 76 5.07 5.57 10.82
N GLU A 77 4.68 5.89 12.05
CA GLU A 77 5.47 5.56 13.24
C GLU A 77 4.59 5.06 14.39
N THR A 78 5.19 4.17 15.18
CA THR A 78 4.73 3.72 16.50
C THR A 78 5.78 4.09 17.54
N SER A 79 5.55 3.72 18.79
CA SER A 79 6.59 3.76 19.83
C SER A 79 7.74 2.78 19.60
N LYS A 80 7.57 1.77 18.73
CA LYS A 80 8.52 0.67 18.54
C LYS A 80 9.36 0.81 17.28
N CYS A 81 8.77 1.30 16.19
CA CYS A 81 9.38 1.33 14.88
C CYS A 81 8.67 2.34 13.96
N GLN A 82 9.24 2.55 12.78
CA GLN A 82 8.85 3.56 11.80
C GLN A 82 9.05 3.03 10.37
N TRP A 83 8.19 3.47 9.46
CA TRP A 83 8.08 2.96 8.09
C TRP A 83 7.64 4.07 7.13
N TRP A 84 7.75 3.78 5.84
CA TRP A 84 7.12 4.58 4.78
C TRP A 84 5.97 3.82 4.14
N GLY A 85 4.83 4.49 3.97
CA GLY A 85 3.76 4.05 3.07
C GLY A 85 3.96 4.61 1.66
N ASN A 86 3.54 3.91 0.62
CA ASN A 86 3.70 4.44 -0.75
C ASN A 86 2.77 5.63 -1.06
N CYS A 87 1.62 5.70 -0.38
CA CYS A 87 0.56 6.67 -0.62
C CYS A 87 -0.35 6.81 0.61
N ALA A 88 -1.38 7.65 0.50
CA ALA A 88 -2.39 7.83 1.54
C ALA A 88 -3.04 6.50 1.95
N TRP A 89 -3.49 5.70 0.98
CA TRP A 89 -4.10 4.40 1.23
C TRP A 89 -3.13 3.39 1.87
N CYS A 90 -1.89 3.34 1.38
CA CYS A 90 -0.85 2.49 1.95
C CYS A 90 -0.51 2.86 3.40
N SER A 91 -0.43 4.14 3.75
CA SER A 91 -0.16 4.53 5.14
C SER A 91 -1.23 4.03 6.12
N LEU A 92 -2.50 4.05 5.70
CA LEU A 92 -3.61 3.42 6.41
C LEU A 92 -3.49 1.89 6.39
N GLY A 93 -2.98 1.30 5.31
CA GLY A 93 -2.68 -0.13 5.25
C GLY A 93 -1.63 -0.58 6.27
N ILE A 94 -0.56 0.19 6.45
CA ILE A 94 0.47 -0.09 7.46
C ILE A 94 -0.17 -0.06 8.85
N ALA A 95 -0.96 0.97 9.15
CA ALA A 95 -1.71 1.07 10.41
C ALA A 95 -2.60 -0.16 10.66
N ALA A 96 -3.30 -0.63 9.61
CA ALA A 96 -4.17 -1.80 9.70
C ALA A 96 -3.39 -3.09 9.97
N ILE A 97 -2.21 -3.26 9.35
CA ILE A 97 -1.36 -4.42 9.55
C ILE A 97 -0.78 -4.48 10.97
N LEU A 98 -0.34 -3.32 11.50
CA LEU A 98 0.29 -3.25 12.81
C LEU A 98 -0.73 -3.51 13.94
N ASN A 99 -1.98 -3.09 13.76
CA ASN A 99 -3.04 -3.22 14.77
C ASN A 99 -2.63 -2.60 16.13
N GLU A 100 -1.95 -1.46 16.07
CA GLU A 100 -1.47 -0.67 17.21
C GLU A 100 -1.75 0.82 16.98
N ASP A 101 -1.56 1.63 18.02
CA ASP A 101 -1.63 3.09 17.90
C ASP A 101 -0.50 3.60 17.01
N VAL A 102 -0.84 4.37 15.97
CA VAL A 102 0.12 4.89 14.99
C VAL A 102 -0.06 6.39 14.76
N THR A 103 1.02 7.06 14.40
CA THR A 103 0.99 8.41 13.84
C THR A 103 1.46 8.37 12.39
N ILE A 104 0.70 8.99 11.50
CA ILE A 104 1.04 9.18 10.10
C ILE A 104 1.36 10.66 9.90
N THR A 105 2.59 10.98 9.52
CA THR A 105 3.01 12.33 9.14
C THR A 105 3.09 12.42 7.63
N THR A 106 2.40 13.40 7.04
CA THR A 106 2.37 13.59 5.58
C THR A 106 2.16 15.04 5.18
N THR A 107 2.41 15.36 3.92
CA THR A 107 2.17 16.68 3.34
C THR A 107 0.94 16.66 2.46
N LEU A 108 -0.03 17.51 2.75
CA LEU A 108 -1.27 17.63 1.97
C LEU A 108 -0.97 17.81 0.49
N ALA A 109 -1.67 17.04 -0.35
CA ALA A 109 -1.54 17.04 -1.80
C ALA A 109 -0.13 16.76 -2.36
N GLY A 110 0.83 16.33 -1.50
CA GLY A 110 2.25 16.27 -1.86
C GLY A 110 2.90 17.65 -2.04
N GLU A 111 2.33 18.70 -1.46
CA GLU A 111 2.78 20.09 -1.65
C GLU A 111 3.58 20.60 -0.44
N SER A 112 3.11 21.60 0.30
CA SER A 112 3.90 22.30 1.33
C SER A 112 3.36 22.19 2.76
N LYS A 113 2.07 21.93 2.96
CA LYS A 113 1.45 21.91 4.30
C LYS A 113 1.48 20.50 4.91
N GLN A 114 2.37 20.29 5.89
CA GLN A 114 2.44 19.05 6.64
C GLN A 114 1.28 18.93 7.65
N ILE A 115 0.77 17.72 7.81
CA ILE A 115 -0.24 17.33 8.81
C ILE A 115 0.18 16.03 9.51
N LYS A 116 -0.46 15.76 10.64
CA LYS A 116 -0.36 14.48 11.35
C LYS A 116 -1.75 13.87 11.50
N ILE A 117 -1.85 12.58 11.26
CA ILE A 117 -3.07 11.79 11.42
C ILE A 117 -2.74 10.73 12.46
N SER A 118 -3.48 10.72 13.57
CA SER A 118 -3.31 9.71 14.61
C SER A 118 -4.37 8.63 14.45
N ILE A 119 -4.00 7.37 14.61
CA ILE A 119 -4.96 6.27 14.79
C ILE A 119 -4.76 5.74 16.20
N LYS A 120 -5.80 5.80 17.01
CA LYS A 120 -5.79 5.35 18.41
C LYS A 120 -6.94 4.40 18.66
N ASN A 121 -6.67 3.26 19.29
CA ASN A 121 -7.67 2.21 19.53
C ASN A 121 -8.47 1.86 18.26
N GLY A 122 -7.80 1.81 17.11
CA GLY A 122 -8.41 1.50 15.81
C GLY A 122 -9.30 2.60 15.20
N GLN A 123 -9.29 3.82 15.74
CA GLN A 123 -10.05 4.97 15.25
C GLN A 123 -9.13 6.09 14.77
N ILE A 124 -9.46 6.71 13.64
CA ILE A 124 -8.79 7.93 13.19
C ILE A 124 -9.15 9.08 14.15
N ILE A 125 -8.14 9.78 14.63
CA ILE A 125 -8.25 10.97 15.46
C ILE A 125 -7.78 12.17 14.63
N THR A 126 -8.72 12.99 14.19
CA THR A 126 -8.50 14.21 13.42
C THR A 126 -9.53 15.26 13.81
N ASP A 127 -9.13 16.54 13.78
CA ASP A 127 -10.02 17.70 13.95
C ASP A 127 -10.53 18.25 12.62
N GLN A 128 -10.03 17.71 11.51
CA GLN A 128 -10.31 18.11 10.15
C GLN A 128 -10.94 16.96 9.37
N CYS A 129 -11.87 17.31 8.47
CA CYS A 129 -12.29 16.39 7.42
C CYS A 129 -11.10 16.15 6.48
N LEU A 130 -10.77 14.89 6.23
CA LEU A 130 -9.70 14.51 5.33
C LEU A 130 -10.26 13.64 4.20
N PHE A 131 -9.80 13.90 2.99
CA PHE A 131 -10.19 13.20 1.78
C PHE A 131 -8.97 12.61 1.09
N ILE A 132 -9.14 11.44 0.49
CA ILE A 132 -8.13 10.81 -0.37
C ILE A 132 -8.63 10.85 -1.81
N HIS A 133 -7.78 11.32 -2.71
CA HIS A 133 -8.05 11.34 -4.15
C HIS A 133 -7.43 10.13 -4.84
N PHE A 134 -8.19 9.46 -5.69
CA PHE A 134 -7.75 8.33 -6.50
C PHE A 134 -7.91 8.67 -7.99
N PRO A 135 -6.88 9.23 -8.66
CA PRO A 135 -7.01 9.66 -10.05
C PRO A 135 -6.84 8.54 -11.09
N ILE A 136 -6.23 7.41 -10.71
CA ILE A 136 -5.86 6.35 -11.63
C ILE A 136 -6.90 5.22 -11.58
N PRO A 137 -7.43 4.74 -12.73
CA PRO A 137 -8.21 3.51 -12.76
C PRO A 137 -7.44 2.33 -12.15
N MET A 138 -8.04 1.63 -11.19
CA MET A 138 -7.40 0.53 -10.44
C MET A 138 -6.95 -0.62 -11.34
N LYS A 139 -7.64 -0.86 -12.47
CA LYS A 139 -7.20 -1.81 -13.49
C LYS A 139 -5.83 -1.48 -14.12
N ASN A 140 -5.37 -0.23 -14.01
CA ASN A 140 -4.09 0.27 -14.50
C ASN A 140 -3.08 0.50 -13.36
N ALA A 141 -3.42 0.17 -12.10
CA ALA A 141 -2.58 0.51 -10.95
C ALA A 141 -1.17 -0.12 -11.05
N TRP A 142 -1.08 -1.31 -11.65
CA TRP A 142 0.16 -2.06 -11.84
C TRP A 142 0.98 -1.65 -13.07
N ASP A 143 0.40 -0.87 -14.00
CA ASP A 143 1.15 -0.34 -15.16
C ASP A 143 2.33 0.52 -14.69
N ASN A 144 2.14 1.25 -13.59
CA ASN A 144 3.18 1.98 -12.89
C ASN A 144 2.78 2.22 -11.43
N VAL A 145 3.11 1.26 -10.56
CA VAL A 145 2.78 1.33 -9.13
C VAL A 145 3.34 2.58 -8.46
N VAL A 146 4.59 2.92 -8.78
CA VAL A 146 5.29 4.07 -8.19
C VAL A 146 4.53 5.35 -8.48
N PHE A 147 4.18 5.57 -9.75
CA PHE A 147 3.41 6.74 -10.16
C PHE A 147 2.00 6.73 -9.58
N THR A 148 1.29 5.60 -9.69
CA THR A 148 -0.07 5.42 -9.17
C THR A 148 -0.16 5.77 -7.69
N CYS A 149 0.75 5.25 -6.87
CA CYS A 149 0.80 5.58 -5.45
C CYS A 149 1.18 7.05 -5.21
N SER A 150 2.13 7.59 -5.97
CA SER A 150 2.59 8.98 -5.79
C SER A 150 1.50 10.04 -5.97
N VAL A 151 0.39 9.71 -6.64
CA VAL A 151 -0.73 10.63 -6.91
C VAL A 151 -1.97 10.37 -6.06
N MET A 152 -1.94 9.35 -5.19
CA MET A 152 -2.99 9.09 -4.20
C MET A 152 -2.70 9.84 -2.90
N GLN A 153 -3.09 11.12 -2.87
CA GLN A 153 -2.75 12.08 -1.83
C GLN A 153 -3.92 12.41 -0.89
N ILE A 154 -3.62 13.08 0.22
CA ILE A 154 -4.60 13.55 1.23
C ILE A 154 -4.90 15.05 1.02
N PHE A 155 -6.16 15.43 1.18
CA PHE A 155 -6.69 16.79 0.98
C PHE A 155 -7.67 17.16 2.10
N LEU A 156 -7.93 18.45 2.28
CA LEU A 156 -8.88 18.97 3.27
C LEU A 156 -10.31 19.11 2.73
N SER A 157 -10.44 19.21 1.39
CA SER A 157 -11.74 19.38 0.75
C SER A 157 -11.72 18.92 -0.72
N GLU A 158 -12.90 18.67 -1.28
CA GLU A 158 -13.06 18.42 -2.72
C GLU A 158 -12.64 19.62 -3.58
N ILE A 159 -12.80 20.85 -3.06
CA ILE A 159 -12.38 22.08 -3.76
C ILE A 159 -10.85 22.11 -3.90
N ASP A 160 -10.12 21.69 -2.86
CA ASP A 160 -8.66 21.58 -2.94
C ASP A 160 -8.23 20.55 -3.99
N ILE A 161 -8.94 19.43 -4.08
CA ILE A 161 -8.71 18.40 -5.11
C ILE A 161 -8.98 18.98 -6.51
N ASP A 162 -10.09 19.69 -6.71
CA ASP A 162 -10.41 20.34 -7.99
C ASP A 162 -9.32 21.33 -8.42
N ASN A 163 -8.82 22.13 -7.48
CA ASN A 163 -7.76 23.10 -7.74
C ASN A 163 -6.43 22.39 -8.04
N TRP A 164 -6.11 21.32 -7.31
CA TRP A 164 -4.91 20.51 -7.52
C TRP A 164 -4.94 19.83 -8.90
N CYS A 165 -6.07 19.20 -9.26
CA CYS A 165 -6.29 18.59 -10.57
C CYS A 165 -6.11 19.60 -11.70
N LYS A 166 -6.71 20.79 -11.59
CA LYS A 166 -6.55 21.87 -12.59
C LYS A 166 -5.11 22.34 -12.69
N ARG A 167 -4.45 22.57 -11.56
CA ARG A 167 -3.08 23.12 -11.51
C ARG A 167 -2.04 22.16 -12.08
N HIS A 168 -2.15 20.88 -11.75
CA HIS A 168 -1.18 19.85 -12.12
C HIS A 168 -1.61 19.02 -13.34
N ASN A 169 -2.75 19.38 -13.96
CA ASN A 169 -3.31 18.69 -15.11
C ASN A 169 -3.56 17.19 -14.86
N PHE A 170 -4.11 16.86 -13.69
CA PHE A 170 -4.54 15.51 -13.35
C PHE A 170 -6.04 15.33 -13.59
N PRO A 171 -6.48 14.16 -14.08
CA PRO A 171 -7.91 13.85 -14.14
C PRO A 171 -8.49 13.80 -12.72
N LYS A 172 -9.73 14.29 -12.58
CA LYS A 172 -10.51 14.06 -11.37
C LYS A 172 -11.02 12.62 -11.40
N GLY A 173 -10.43 11.76 -10.59
CA GLY A 173 -10.98 10.44 -10.27
C GLY A 173 -11.86 10.47 -9.02
N ASP A 174 -11.86 9.38 -8.27
CA ASP A 174 -12.71 9.24 -7.10
C ASP A 174 -12.16 10.00 -5.89
N ILE A 175 -13.08 10.49 -5.05
CA ILE A 175 -12.75 11.18 -3.81
C ILE A 175 -13.44 10.46 -2.67
N GLN A 176 -12.66 10.04 -1.68
CA GLN A 176 -13.18 9.23 -0.58
C GLN A 176 -12.82 9.88 0.76
N PRO A 177 -13.78 9.97 1.71
CA PRO A 177 -13.46 10.32 3.09
C PRO A 177 -12.43 9.34 3.66
N ILE A 178 -11.49 9.86 4.45
CA ILE A 178 -10.40 9.04 5.02
C ILE A 178 -10.95 7.88 5.86
N GLU A 179 -12.08 8.06 6.53
CA GLU A 179 -12.72 7.04 7.34
C GLU A 179 -13.20 5.86 6.51
N ASN A 180 -13.74 6.12 5.30
CA ASN A 180 -14.14 5.04 4.39
C ASN A 180 -12.91 4.25 3.93
N ILE A 181 -11.83 4.94 3.56
CA ILE A 181 -10.58 4.30 3.14
C ILE A 181 -9.90 3.57 4.29
N TRP A 182 -9.99 4.04 5.52
CA TRP A 182 -9.51 3.32 6.69
C TRP A 182 -10.24 1.99 6.87
N ASN A 183 -11.58 2.00 6.77
CA ASN A 183 -12.38 0.79 6.86
C ASN A 183 -12.05 -0.19 5.73
N PHE A 184 -11.87 0.32 4.52
CA PHE A 184 -11.45 -0.44 3.35
C PHE A 184 -10.05 -1.04 3.53
N ALA A 185 -9.07 -0.24 3.95
CA ALA A 185 -7.68 -0.65 4.16
C ALA A 185 -7.56 -1.81 5.16
N ARG A 186 -8.37 -1.80 6.23
CA ARG A 186 -8.40 -2.90 7.21
C ARG A 186 -8.77 -4.24 6.60
N ILE A 187 -9.69 -4.25 5.64
CA ILE A 187 -10.06 -5.49 4.92
C ILE A 187 -9.04 -5.81 3.83
N TRP A 188 -8.65 -4.82 3.04
CA TRP A 188 -7.75 -5.01 1.91
C TRP A 188 -6.38 -5.54 2.34
N TYR A 189 -5.81 -4.97 3.41
CA TYR A 189 -4.49 -5.32 3.91
C TYR A 189 -4.49 -6.35 5.05
N GLY A 190 -5.64 -6.61 5.68
CA GLY A 190 -5.72 -7.44 6.90
C GLY A 190 -5.14 -8.86 6.77
N ASN A 191 -5.07 -9.41 5.56
CA ASN A 191 -4.50 -10.73 5.31
C ASN A 191 -3.00 -10.73 4.94
N HIS A 192 -2.35 -9.57 4.81
CA HIS A 192 -0.99 -9.49 4.26
C HIS A 192 0.06 -10.16 5.15
N LEU A 193 -0.12 -10.18 6.46
CA LEU A 193 0.77 -10.91 7.39
C LEU A 193 0.47 -12.42 7.49
N GLN A 194 -0.55 -12.95 6.83
CA GLN A 194 -0.85 -14.38 6.90
C GLN A 194 0.22 -15.21 6.17
N GLN A 195 0.57 -16.38 6.72
CA GLN A 195 1.60 -17.25 6.13
C GLN A 195 1.16 -17.87 4.80
N ASP A 196 -0.15 -18.01 4.60
CA ASP A 196 -0.80 -18.52 3.39
C ASP A 196 -1.39 -17.38 2.53
N TRP A 197 -0.83 -16.16 2.66
CA TRP A 197 -1.25 -14.99 1.91
C TRP A 197 -1.42 -15.29 0.41
N LYS A 198 -2.52 -14.79 -0.14
CA LYS A 198 -2.81 -14.79 -1.58
C LYS A 198 -3.25 -13.39 -1.99
N LYS A 199 -2.84 -12.99 -3.19
CA LYS A 199 -3.34 -11.76 -3.79
C LYS A 199 -4.84 -11.90 -4.06
N TRP A 200 -5.59 -10.82 -3.93
CA TRP A 200 -7.01 -10.82 -4.29
C TRP A 200 -7.18 -11.21 -5.76
N THR A 201 -8.16 -12.06 -6.08
CA THR A 201 -8.63 -12.16 -7.47
C THR A 201 -9.36 -10.88 -7.84
N ASN A 202 -9.54 -10.63 -9.15
CA ASN A 202 -10.36 -9.50 -9.59
C ASN A 202 -11.80 -9.58 -9.07
N GLU A 203 -12.38 -10.78 -9.00
CA GLU A 203 -13.71 -10.98 -8.42
C GLU A 203 -13.76 -10.60 -6.93
N GLN A 204 -12.77 -11.05 -6.14
CA GLN A 204 -12.68 -10.68 -4.73
C GLN A 204 -12.46 -9.18 -4.55
N ALA A 205 -11.55 -8.59 -5.32
CA ALA A 205 -11.28 -7.15 -5.27
C ALA A 205 -12.54 -6.34 -5.59
N LYS A 206 -13.30 -6.73 -6.62
CA LYS A 206 -14.56 -6.08 -6.99
C LYS A 206 -15.59 -6.18 -5.87
N SER A 207 -15.75 -7.36 -5.27
CA SER A 207 -16.65 -7.56 -4.13
C SER A 207 -16.25 -6.68 -2.93
N ILE A 208 -14.95 -6.51 -2.68
CA ILE A 208 -14.47 -5.61 -1.64
C ILE A 208 -14.79 -4.15 -2.00
N PHE A 209 -14.55 -3.71 -3.24
CA PHE A 209 -14.88 -2.34 -3.67
C PHE A 209 -16.37 -2.02 -3.48
N GLU A 210 -17.26 -2.92 -3.91
CA GLU A 210 -18.70 -2.80 -3.73
C GLU A 210 -19.09 -2.71 -2.24
N LYS A 211 -18.48 -3.54 -1.38
CA LYS A 211 -18.71 -3.52 0.08
C LYS A 211 -18.44 -2.16 0.72
N PHE A 212 -17.49 -1.40 0.17
CA PHE A 212 -17.11 -0.07 0.68
C PHE A 212 -17.70 1.08 -0.13
N ASN A 213 -18.71 0.81 -0.98
CA ASN A 213 -19.34 1.78 -1.87
C ASN A 213 -18.33 2.54 -2.77
N LEU A 214 -17.25 1.87 -3.16
CA LEU A 214 -16.26 2.38 -4.10
C LEU A 214 -16.77 2.17 -5.54
N THR A 215 -17.76 2.97 -5.93
CA THR A 215 -18.55 2.76 -7.18
C THR A 215 -18.15 3.67 -8.35
N HIS A 216 -17.18 4.57 -8.16
CA HIS A 216 -16.64 5.37 -9.24
C HIS A 216 -15.98 4.48 -10.30
N ASN A 217 -16.00 4.88 -11.58
CA ASN A 217 -15.49 4.07 -12.69
C ASN A 217 -14.00 3.72 -12.62
N ILE A 218 -13.24 4.33 -11.70
CA ILE A 218 -11.84 3.98 -11.46
C ILE A 218 -11.74 2.60 -10.79
N TRP A 219 -12.76 2.18 -10.05
CA TRP A 219 -12.79 0.90 -9.34
C TRP A 219 -13.24 -0.24 -10.24
N ASP A 220 -13.66 0.05 -11.48
CA ASP A 220 -14.03 -0.95 -12.47
C ASP A 220 -12.83 -1.79 -12.89
N ILE A 221 -12.86 -3.06 -12.50
CA ILE A 221 -11.89 -4.07 -12.90
C ILE A 221 -12.59 -5.20 -13.67
N PRO A 222 -11.93 -5.77 -14.70
CA PRO A 222 -12.53 -6.82 -15.50
C PRO A 222 -12.71 -8.09 -14.64
N PRO A 223 -13.86 -8.80 -14.76
CA PRO A 223 -14.08 -10.06 -14.07
C PRO A 223 -13.29 -11.16 -14.78
N THR A 224 -12.03 -11.30 -14.41
CA THR A 224 -11.10 -12.31 -14.92
C THR A 224 -10.51 -13.11 -13.77
N ASP A 225 -10.04 -14.33 -14.05
CA ASP A 225 -9.33 -15.17 -13.05
C ASP A 225 -7.94 -14.62 -12.68
N SER A 226 -7.53 -13.51 -13.30
CA SER A 226 -6.29 -12.82 -12.95
C SER A 226 -6.35 -12.23 -11.54
N ARG A 227 -5.17 -12.08 -10.95
CA ARG A 227 -5.00 -11.43 -9.65
C ARG A 227 -4.92 -9.92 -9.85
N PHE A 228 -5.43 -9.18 -8.87
CA PHE A 228 -5.39 -7.72 -8.83
C PHE A 228 -3.96 -7.22 -8.69
#